data_AF-A0A2X2SXB6-F1
#
_entry.id   AF-A0A2X2SXB6-F1
#
_cell.length_a   1.000
_cell.length_b   1.000
_cell.length_c   1.000
_cell.angle_alpha   90.00
_cell.angle_beta   90.00
_cell.angle_gamma   90.00
#
_symmetry.space_group_name_H-M   'P 1'
#
loop_
_entity.id
_entity.type
_entity.pdbx_description
1 polymer ?
#
loop_
_entity_poly.entity_id
_entity_poly.type
_entity_poly.pdbx_seq_one_letter_code
_entity_poly.pdbx_strand_id
1 'polypeptide(L)'
;MKVTPFLDEIKPSDWGIAGDGANGWDPDKGLDIKMWKGDDGALVAYATLKTGSIKFRKDNKWDLNYGGSNGKLVSGGDNIAVLAGTYKITFNEKALTYSIEKYSWGIVGSGANGWDENKDLDIKLSYNGAFNQWEAKNVSLKDGEIKIRLNNQWGTNFGADSTDNPATA
;
A
#
# COMPACT_ATOMS: atom_id res chain seq x y z
N MET A 1 18.08 -4.02 -33.82
CA MET A 1 17.01 -4.70 -33.07
C MET A 1 16.24 -3.64 -32.29
N LYS A 2 14.98 -3.38 -32.62
CA LYS A 2 14.13 -2.45 -31.86
C LYS A 2 13.32 -3.29 -30.88
N VAL A 3 13.77 -3.36 -29.63
CA VAL A 3 12.99 -3.95 -28.56
C VAL A 3 12.01 -2.87 -28.10
N THR A 4 10.73 -3.08 -28.33
CA THR A 4 9.68 -2.33 -27.65
C THR A 4 9.31 -3.15 -26.42
N PRO A 5 9.74 -2.80 -25.21
CA PRO A 5 9.25 -3.48 -24.01
C PRO A 5 7.74 -3.24 -23.91
N PHE A 6 6.95 -4.32 -23.88
CA PHE A 6 5.56 -4.23 -23.44
C PHE A 6 5.60 -4.27 -21.92
N LEU A 7 5.30 -3.13 -21.30
CA LEU A 7 5.01 -3.08 -19.88
C LEU A 7 3.50 -3.30 -19.78
N ASP A 8 3.08 -4.52 -19.48
CA ASP A 8 1.67 -4.85 -19.32
C ASP A 8 1.14 -4.11 -18.08
N GLU A 9 0.44 -2.99 -18.33
CA GLU A 9 -0.23 -2.23 -17.28
C GLU A 9 -1.35 -3.09 -16.67
N ILE A 10 -1.29 -3.29 -15.36
CA ILE A 10 -2.31 -4.01 -14.60
C ILE A 10 -3.45 -3.05 -14.29
N LYS A 11 -4.61 -3.30 -14.90
CA LYS A 11 -5.81 -2.52 -14.63
C LYS A 11 -6.30 -2.75 -13.19
N PRO A 12 -6.64 -1.69 -12.45
CA PRO A 12 -7.29 -1.84 -11.15
C PRO A 12 -8.68 -2.46 -11.33
N SER A 13 -9.23 -2.98 -10.23
CA SER A 13 -10.63 -3.37 -10.17
C SER A 13 -11.56 -2.15 -10.21
N ASP A 14 -12.85 -2.42 -10.41
CA ASP A 14 -13.90 -1.42 -10.32
C ASP A 14 -14.22 -0.99 -8.87
N TRP A 15 -13.58 -1.61 -7.88
CA TRP A 15 -13.74 -1.28 -6.47
C TRP A 15 -12.65 -0.33 -5.99
N GLY A 16 -13.05 0.54 -5.06
CA GLY A 16 -12.15 1.49 -4.42
C GLY A 16 -12.50 1.79 -2.97
N ILE A 17 -11.56 2.44 -2.28
CA ILE A 17 -11.71 2.88 -0.90
C ILE A 17 -11.90 4.40 -0.89
N ALA A 18 -13.02 4.85 -0.34
CA ALA A 18 -13.38 6.25 -0.19
C ALA A 18 -13.45 6.62 1.29
N GLY A 19 -13.17 7.87 1.63
CA GLY A 19 -13.32 8.39 2.98
C GLY A 19 -12.34 9.47 3.38
N ASP A 20 -12.58 10.13 4.51
CA ASP A 20 -11.69 11.15 5.09
C ASP A 20 -10.40 10.53 5.67
N GLY A 21 -10.45 9.25 6.05
CA GLY A 21 -9.25 8.44 6.30
C GLY A 21 -8.49 8.08 5.02
N ALA A 22 -9.12 8.22 3.85
CA ALA A 22 -8.52 8.04 2.53
C ALA A 22 -8.32 9.41 1.84
N ASN A 23 -8.76 9.53 0.59
CA ASN A 23 -8.61 10.75 -0.22
C ASN A 23 -9.87 11.63 -0.27
N GLY A 24 -10.97 11.24 0.38
CA GLY A 24 -12.24 11.96 0.43
C GLY A 24 -13.45 11.11 0.01
N TRP A 25 -14.65 11.71 0.11
CA TRP A 25 -15.94 11.06 -0.14
C TRP A 25 -16.56 11.37 -1.51
N ASP A 26 -16.04 12.38 -2.21
CA ASP A 26 -16.64 12.94 -3.43
C ASP A 26 -16.52 11.95 -4.62
N PRO A 27 -17.64 11.41 -5.13
CA PRO A 27 -17.65 10.44 -6.23
C PRO A 27 -17.28 11.06 -7.58
N ASP A 28 -17.33 12.38 -7.75
CA ASP A 28 -17.10 12.99 -9.06
C ASP A 28 -15.64 13.45 -9.26
N LYS A 29 -14.82 13.32 -8.22
CA LYS A 29 -13.39 13.68 -8.24
C LYS A 29 -12.43 12.51 -8.42
N GLY A 30 -12.94 11.28 -8.53
CA GLY A 30 -12.10 10.09 -8.75
C GLY A 30 -11.11 9.82 -7.61
N LEU A 31 -11.49 10.17 -6.37
CA LEU A 31 -10.58 10.15 -5.22
C LEU A 31 -10.28 8.75 -4.69
N ASP A 32 -11.07 7.75 -5.08
CA ASP A 32 -10.96 6.40 -4.55
C ASP A 32 -9.56 5.82 -4.69
N ILE A 33 -9.03 5.33 -3.58
CA ILE A 33 -7.85 4.47 -3.59
C ILE A 33 -8.25 3.20 -4.33
N LYS A 34 -7.54 2.90 -5.42
CA LYS A 34 -7.84 1.74 -6.26
C LYS A 34 -7.50 0.45 -5.52
N MET A 35 -8.23 -0.61 -5.85
CA MET A 35 -7.92 -1.96 -5.39
C MET A 35 -7.57 -2.85 -6.58
N TRP A 36 -6.69 -3.83 -6.36
CA TRP A 36 -6.23 -4.79 -7.37
C TRP A 36 -6.65 -6.20 -6.97
N LYS A 37 -6.68 -7.14 -7.92
CA LYS A 37 -6.96 -8.54 -7.62
C LYS A 37 -5.82 -9.15 -6.80
N GLY A 38 -6.16 -9.75 -5.67
CA GLY A 38 -5.26 -10.61 -4.89
C GLY A 38 -5.37 -12.08 -5.29
N ASP A 39 -4.54 -12.91 -4.66
CA ASP A 39 -4.39 -14.34 -5.01
C ASP A 39 -5.57 -15.23 -4.55
N ASP A 40 -6.34 -14.78 -3.56
CA ASP A 40 -7.43 -15.53 -2.92
C ASP A 40 -8.83 -15.11 -3.40
N GLY A 41 -8.90 -14.29 -4.46
CA GLY A 41 -10.14 -13.71 -4.96
C GLY A 41 -10.66 -12.52 -4.15
N ALA A 42 -9.96 -12.10 -3.09
CA ALA A 42 -10.14 -10.80 -2.49
C ALA A 42 -9.49 -9.71 -3.36
N LEU A 43 -9.91 -8.48 -3.14
CA LEU A 43 -9.24 -7.29 -3.65
C LEU A 43 -8.28 -6.76 -2.59
N VAL A 44 -7.16 -6.21 -3.03
CA VAL A 44 -6.11 -5.65 -2.17
C VAL A 44 -5.80 -4.21 -2.54
N ALA A 45 -5.58 -3.38 -1.53
CA ALA A 45 -4.95 -2.08 -1.67
C ALA A 45 -3.79 -1.96 -0.67
N TYR A 46 -2.69 -1.37 -1.12
CA TYR A 46 -1.60 -0.94 -0.26
C TYR A 46 -1.62 0.57 -0.20
N ALA A 47 -1.96 1.14 0.95
CA ALA A 47 -2.29 2.55 1.04
C ALA A 47 -1.84 3.18 2.34
N THR A 48 -1.43 4.45 2.25
CA THR A 48 -1.28 5.32 3.41
C THR A 48 -2.62 5.99 3.69
N LEU A 49 -3.15 5.76 4.88
CA LEU A 49 -4.38 6.35 5.39
C LEU A 49 -4.06 7.44 6.41
N LYS A 50 -5.04 8.32 6.61
CA LYS A 50 -5.13 9.28 7.70
C LYS A 50 -6.07 8.72 8.78
N THR A 51 -6.00 9.25 9.98
CA THR A 51 -7.04 8.97 10.99
C THR A 51 -8.37 9.53 10.49
N GLY A 52 -9.41 8.70 10.48
CA GLY A 52 -10.71 9.06 9.94
C GLY A 52 -11.56 7.83 9.67
N SER A 53 -12.44 7.93 8.69
CA SER A 53 -13.36 6.87 8.28
C SER A 53 -13.15 6.48 6.82
N ILE A 54 -13.46 5.22 6.49
CA ILE A 54 -13.47 4.71 5.12
C ILE A 54 -14.71 3.84 4.82
N LYS A 55 -15.01 3.67 3.52
CA LYS A 55 -15.89 2.65 2.96
C LYS A 55 -15.30 2.06 1.68
N PHE A 56 -15.77 0.87 1.31
CA PHE A 56 -15.53 0.29 0.00
C PHE A 56 -16.70 0.65 -0.91
N ARG A 57 -16.44 1.08 -2.15
CA ARG A 57 -17.49 1.37 -3.11
C ARG A 57 -17.11 0.93 -4.51
N LYS A 58 -18.11 0.54 -5.30
CA LYS A 58 -17.92 0.11 -6.69
C LYS A 58 -18.15 1.28 -7.64
N ASP A 59 -17.41 1.28 -8.75
CA ASP A 59 -17.53 2.23 -9.86
C ASP A 59 -17.35 3.70 -9.43
N ASN A 60 -16.73 3.94 -8.28
CA ASN A 60 -16.62 5.26 -7.66
C ASN A 60 -18.02 5.92 -7.46
N LYS A 61 -19.04 5.10 -7.19
CA LYS A 61 -20.44 5.50 -6.94
C LYS A 61 -20.95 4.91 -5.63
N TRP A 62 -22.06 5.45 -5.12
CA TRP A 62 -22.65 5.01 -3.85
C TRP A 62 -23.71 3.92 -4.00
N ASP A 63 -24.07 3.54 -5.23
CA ASP A 63 -25.12 2.54 -5.51
C ASP A 63 -24.82 1.18 -4.87
N LEU A 64 -23.54 0.76 -4.93
CA LEU A 64 -23.06 -0.44 -4.26
C LEU A 64 -21.82 -0.10 -3.44
N ASN A 65 -21.99 -0.11 -2.11
CA ASN A 65 -20.94 0.19 -1.16
C ASN A 65 -21.05 -0.68 0.09
N TYR A 66 -19.92 -0.90 0.75
CA TYR A 66 -19.83 -1.65 1.99
C TYR A 66 -19.12 -0.82 3.06
N GLY A 67 -19.70 -0.84 4.24
CA GLY A 67 -19.08 -0.45 5.49
C GLY A 67 -19.05 -1.63 6.44
N GLY A 68 -18.91 -1.37 7.73
CA GLY A 68 -19.02 -2.39 8.77
C GLY A 68 -18.05 -2.20 9.93
N SER A 69 -17.79 -3.28 10.66
CA SER A 69 -16.91 -3.28 11.82
C SER A 69 -16.33 -4.67 12.05
N ASN A 70 -15.22 -4.74 12.80
CA ASN A 70 -14.59 -5.99 13.25
C ASN A 70 -14.32 -6.98 12.10
N GLY A 71 -13.88 -6.46 10.94
CA GLY A 71 -13.55 -7.26 9.77
C GLY A 71 -14.75 -7.84 9.01
N LYS A 72 -15.99 -7.44 9.37
CA LYS A 72 -17.22 -7.86 8.70
C LYS A 72 -17.82 -6.72 7.88
N LEU A 73 -18.24 -7.03 6.66
CA LEU A 73 -18.86 -6.09 5.74
C LEU A 73 -20.38 -6.16 5.83
N VAL A 74 -21.01 -4.98 5.73
CA VAL A 74 -22.46 -4.81 5.62
C VAL A 74 -22.72 -3.88 4.43
N SER A 75 -23.59 -4.31 3.52
CA SER A 75 -24.01 -3.49 2.38
C SER A 75 -24.67 -2.21 2.89
N GLY A 76 -24.17 -1.05 2.44
CA GLY A 76 -24.60 0.25 2.93
C GLY A 76 -24.27 0.53 4.41
N GLY A 77 -23.55 -0.36 5.09
CA GLY A 77 -23.31 -0.30 6.54
C GLY A 77 -22.47 0.90 7.00
N ASP A 78 -22.27 1.01 8.31
CA ASP A 78 -21.57 2.14 8.93
C ASP A 78 -20.12 2.29 8.43
N ASN A 79 -19.60 3.51 8.52
CA ASN A 79 -18.21 3.80 8.17
C ASN A 79 -17.22 3.01 9.03
N ILE A 80 -16.12 2.57 8.42
CA ILE A 80 -15.05 1.85 9.11
C ILE A 80 -14.03 2.88 9.60
N ALA A 81 -13.85 2.98 10.92
CA ALA A 81 -12.84 3.84 11.51
C ALA A 81 -11.42 3.30 11.29
N VAL A 82 -10.49 4.18 10.94
CA VAL A 82 -9.07 3.87 10.71
C VAL A 82 -8.17 4.90 11.40
N LEU A 83 -6.94 4.50 11.68
CA LEU A 83 -5.88 5.38 12.18
C LEU A 83 -4.92 5.73 11.05
N ALA A 84 -4.14 6.78 11.23
CA ALA A 84 -3.05 7.12 10.31
C ALA A 84 -2.00 6.00 10.26
N GLY A 85 -1.56 5.65 9.05
CA GLY A 85 -0.54 4.62 8.83
C GLY A 85 -0.57 4.06 7.41
N THR A 86 0.41 3.21 7.08
CA THR A 86 0.45 2.47 5.82
C THR A 86 0.00 1.04 6.04
N TYR A 87 -0.97 0.60 5.23
CA TYR A 87 -1.70 -0.64 5.43
C TYR A 87 -1.75 -1.49 4.16
N LYS A 88 -1.84 -2.80 4.36
CA LYS A 88 -2.44 -3.74 3.42
C LYS A 88 -3.92 -3.86 3.81
N ILE A 89 -4.79 -3.54 2.87
CA ILE A 89 -6.24 -3.56 3.06
C ILE A 89 -6.79 -4.61 2.11
N THR A 90 -7.55 -5.57 2.65
CA THR A 90 -8.24 -6.59 1.85
C THR A 90 -9.74 -6.40 1.89
N PHE A 91 -10.42 -6.71 0.79
CA PHE A 91 -11.87 -6.67 0.66
C PHE A 91 -12.35 -7.91 -0.08
N ASN A 92 -13.25 -8.67 0.55
CA ASN A 92 -13.86 -9.85 -0.05
C ASN A 92 -15.38 -9.72 -0.05
N GLU A 93 -15.94 -9.37 -1.20
CA GLU A 93 -17.39 -9.20 -1.41
C GLU A 93 -18.17 -10.49 -1.19
N LYS A 94 -17.60 -11.65 -1.56
CA LYS A 94 -18.28 -12.95 -1.45
C LYS A 94 -18.33 -13.45 -0.01
N ALA A 95 -17.23 -13.28 0.72
CA ALA A 95 -17.14 -13.67 2.12
C ALA A 95 -17.73 -12.61 3.07
N LEU A 96 -18.00 -11.40 2.56
CA LEU A 96 -18.40 -10.23 3.34
C LEU A 96 -17.42 -9.92 4.47
N THR A 97 -16.12 -9.95 4.16
CA THR A 97 -15.04 -9.65 5.11
C THR A 97 -14.04 -8.63 4.56
N TYR A 98 -13.35 -7.97 5.48
CA TYR A 98 -12.22 -7.09 5.18
C TYR A 98 -11.14 -7.22 6.25
N SER A 99 -9.89 -6.89 5.90
CA SER A 99 -8.80 -6.72 6.87
C SER A 99 -8.04 -5.43 6.62
N ILE A 100 -7.45 -4.86 7.68
CA ILE A 100 -6.62 -3.66 7.64
C ILE A 100 -5.41 -3.93 8.53
N GLU A 101 -4.27 -4.22 7.92
CA GLU A 101 -3.06 -4.64 8.63
C GLU A 101 -1.90 -3.70 8.30
N LYS A 102 -1.11 -3.31 9.30
CA LYS A 102 0.07 -2.47 9.05
C LYS A 102 0.99 -3.17 8.06
N TYR A 103 1.31 -2.47 6.97
CA TYR A 103 2.14 -3.00 5.91
C TYR A 103 2.92 -1.87 5.25
N SER A 104 4.21 -1.79 5.53
CA SER A 104 5.07 -0.75 4.99
C SER A 104 6.45 -1.31 4.69
N TRP A 105 6.85 -1.28 3.42
CA TRP A 105 8.26 -1.43 3.07
C TRP A 105 8.99 -0.11 3.27
N GLY A 106 10.24 -0.18 3.72
CA GLY A 106 11.05 1.00 4.00
C GLY A 106 12.52 0.80 3.68
N ILE A 107 13.18 1.86 3.20
CA ILE A 107 14.65 1.94 3.13
C ILE A 107 15.17 2.50 4.45
N VAL A 108 16.12 1.79 5.06
CA VAL A 108 16.75 2.12 6.35
C VAL A 108 18.26 2.08 6.19
N GLY A 109 19.01 2.84 7.00
CA GLY A 109 20.47 2.72 7.07
C GLY A 109 21.20 4.04 7.21
N SER A 110 22.52 3.99 7.37
CA SER A 110 23.38 5.18 7.48
C SER A 110 23.39 6.01 6.19
N GLY A 111 23.26 5.35 5.03
CA GLY A 111 23.01 6.00 3.73
C GLY A 111 21.60 6.56 3.58
N ALA A 112 20.70 6.32 4.54
CA ALA A 112 19.36 6.88 4.60
C ALA A 112 19.21 7.80 5.84
N ASN A 113 18.24 7.49 6.71
CA ASN A 113 17.91 8.28 7.89
C ASN A 113 18.46 7.69 9.21
N GLY A 114 19.19 6.58 9.16
CA GLY A 114 19.73 5.87 10.32
C GLY A 114 19.12 4.48 10.52
N TRP A 115 19.49 3.83 11.62
CA TRP A 115 19.18 2.41 11.92
C TRP A 115 18.16 2.20 13.04
N ASP A 116 17.80 3.25 13.78
CA ASP A 116 16.98 3.14 15.00
C ASP A 116 15.51 2.83 14.66
N GLU A 117 15.08 1.61 14.94
CA GLU A 117 13.70 1.15 14.70
C GLU A 117 12.67 1.82 15.61
N ASN A 118 13.07 2.38 16.75
CA ASN A 118 12.13 3.03 17.67
C ASN A 118 11.77 4.46 17.23
N LYS A 119 12.41 4.97 16.18
CA LYS A 119 12.25 6.33 15.68
C LYS A 119 11.53 6.43 14.33
N ASP A 120 11.10 5.29 13.78
CA ASP A 120 10.42 5.20 12.48
C ASP A 120 11.14 5.96 11.34
N LEU A 121 12.46 5.74 11.24
CA LEU A 121 13.34 6.48 10.33
C LEU A 121 13.23 6.03 8.87
N ASP A 122 12.52 4.94 8.60
CA ASP A 122 12.41 4.34 7.27
C ASP A 122 11.87 5.32 6.23
N ILE A 123 12.57 5.45 5.10
CA ILE A 123 12.03 6.08 3.90
C ILE A 123 10.98 5.12 3.34
N LYS A 124 9.70 5.49 3.47
CA LYS A 124 8.56 4.63 3.15
C LYS A 124 8.41 4.45 1.64
N LEU A 125 8.19 3.21 1.20
CA LEU A 125 7.85 2.90 -0.19
C LEU A 125 6.32 2.95 -0.35
N SER A 126 5.87 3.47 -1.48
CA SER A 126 4.49 3.39 -1.95
C SER A 126 4.34 2.27 -2.98
N TYR A 127 3.20 1.61 -3.00
CA TYR A 127 2.90 0.59 -4.00
C TYR A 127 2.28 1.20 -5.25
N ASN A 128 2.85 0.87 -6.40
CA ASN A 128 2.34 1.18 -7.73
C ASN A 128 1.73 -0.08 -8.34
N GLY A 129 0.42 -0.26 -8.13
CA GLY A 129 -0.28 -1.45 -8.58
C GLY A 129 -0.45 -1.57 -10.09
N ALA A 130 -0.28 -0.49 -10.86
CA ALA A 130 -0.30 -0.54 -12.32
C ALA A 130 0.89 -1.33 -12.88
N PHE A 131 2.00 -1.39 -12.15
CA PHE A 131 3.21 -2.13 -12.52
C PHE A 131 3.60 -3.21 -11.52
N ASN A 132 2.78 -3.43 -10.49
CA ASN A 132 3.05 -4.33 -9.38
C ASN A 132 4.43 -4.10 -8.72
N GLN A 133 4.73 -2.85 -8.38
CA GLN A 133 6.05 -2.45 -7.88
C GLN A 133 5.96 -1.62 -6.60
N TRP A 134 6.94 -1.77 -5.71
CA TRP A 134 7.16 -0.84 -4.61
C TRP A 134 8.16 0.22 -5.05
N GLU A 135 7.82 1.49 -4.87
CA GLU A 135 8.61 2.62 -5.32
C GLU A 135 8.77 3.67 -4.21
N ALA A 136 9.92 4.33 -4.20
CA ALA A 136 10.11 5.59 -3.49
C ALA A 136 10.66 6.59 -4.50
N LYS A 137 9.99 7.75 -4.63
CA LYS A 137 10.33 8.77 -5.62
C LYS A 137 11.02 9.94 -4.96
N ASN A 138 11.95 10.58 -5.68
CA ASN A 138 12.72 11.74 -5.21
C ASN A 138 13.48 11.48 -3.90
N VAL A 139 14.02 10.27 -3.75
CA VAL A 139 14.82 9.89 -2.58
C VAL A 139 16.26 10.39 -2.76
N SER A 140 16.78 11.10 -1.77
CA SER A 140 18.21 11.41 -1.65
C SER A 140 18.84 10.48 -0.64
N LEU A 141 19.82 9.70 -1.08
CA LEU A 141 20.66 8.88 -0.21
C LEU A 141 21.99 9.59 0.06
N LYS A 142 22.59 9.27 1.19
CA LYS A 142 23.93 9.70 1.61
C LYS A 142 24.92 8.57 1.35
N ASP A 143 26.20 8.89 1.46
CA ASP A 143 27.22 7.85 1.58
C ASP A 143 26.95 6.99 2.83
N GLY A 144 27.05 5.67 2.67
CA GLY A 144 26.73 4.70 3.71
C GLY A 144 25.86 3.54 3.23
N GLU A 145 25.49 2.69 4.18
CA GLU A 145 24.81 1.43 3.94
C GLU A 145 23.30 1.61 3.97
N ILE A 146 22.59 0.78 3.20
CA ILE A 146 21.13 0.68 3.23
C ILE A 146 20.64 -0.77 3.31
N LYS A 147 19.46 -0.94 3.89
CA LYS A 147 18.63 -2.14 3.83
C LYS A 147 17.20 -1.78 3.48
N ILE A 148 16.45 -2.77 3.00
CA ILE A 148 15.00 -2.69 2.83
C ILE A 148 14.37 -3.58 3.91
N ARG A 149 13.39 -3.07 4.66
CA ARG A 149 12.72 -3.85 5.72
C ARG A 149 11.22 -3.66 5.72
N LEU A 150 10.52 -4.67 6.22
CA LEU A 150 9.07 -4.65 6.39
C LEU A 150 8.70 -4.10 7.77
N ASN A 151 7.69 -3.24 7.79
CA ASN A 151 7.02 -2.71 8.96
C ASN A 151 7.91 -1.97 9.95
N ASN A 152 9.04 -1.40 9.50
CA ASN A 152 10.03 -0.76 10.37
C ASN A 152 10.54 -1.75 11.46
N GLN A 153 10.71 -3.02 11.11
CA GLN A 153 11.16 -4.09 12.00
C GLN A 153 12.25 -4.93 11.34
N TRP A 154 13.11 -5.56 12.14
CA TRP A 154 14.18 -6.41 11.63
C TRP A 154 13.74 -7.82 11.20
N GLY A 155 12.52 -8.26 11.53
CA GLY A 155 12.05 -9.61 11.24
C GLY A 155 12.13 -10.01 9.75
N THR A 156 11.70 -9.13 8.85
CA THR A 156 11.84 -9.34 7.39
C THR A 156 12.61 -8.17 6.80
N ASN A 157 13.86 -8.42 6.38
CA ASN A 157 14.72 -7.41 5.78
C ASN A 157 15.66 -8.01 4.73
N PHE A 158 16.06 -7.17 3.78
CA PHE A 158 16.97 -7.50 2.69
C PHE A 158 18.09 -6.45 2.61
N GLY A 159 19.30 -6.89 2.31
CA GLY A 159 20.47 -6.06 2.07
C GLY A 159 21.47 -6.82 1.22
N ALA A 160 22.56 -6.16 0.82
CA ALA A 160 23.66 -6.86 0.16
C ALA A 160 24.32 -7.84 1.15
N ASP A 161 24.65 -9.04 0.67
CA ASP A 161 25.57 -9.93 1.37
C ASP A 161 26.99 -9.38 1.16
N SER A 162 27.75 -9.22 2.24
CA SER A 162 29.10 -8.63 2.19
C SER A 162 30.13 -9.49 1.42
N THR A 163 29.73 -10.68 0.95
CA THR A 163 30.57 -11.60 0.16
C THR A 163 30.22 -11.68 -1.32
N ASP A 164 29.15 -11.04 -1.80
CA ASP A 164 28.79 -11.04 -3.22
C ASP A 164 29.31 -9.79 -3.95
N ASN A 165 30.50 -9.97 -4.53
CA ASN A 165 31.09 -9.26 -5.66
C ASN A 165 30.73 -7.76 -5.81
N PRO A 166 31.58 -6.82 -5.32
CA PRO A 166 31.37 -5.40 -5.59
C PRO A 166 31.40 -5.18 -7.10
N ALA A 167 30.44 -4.41 -7.62
CA ALA A 167 30.49 -3.93 -8.99
C ALA A 167 31.85 -3.25 -9.20
N THR A 168 32.73 -3.90 -9.96
CA THR A 168 33.99 -3.30 -10.39
C THR A 168 33.65 -2.07 -11.22
N ALA A 169 34.34 -0.98 -10.88
CA ALA A 169 34.23 0.35 -11.47
C ALA A 169 34.33 0.38 -13.01
#